data_AF-A0A3B8R2Z6-F1
#
_entry.id   AF-A0A3B8R2Z6-F1
#
_cell.length_a   1.000
_cell.length_b   1.000
_cell.length_c   1.000
_cell.angle_alpha   90.00
_cell.angle_beta   90.00
_cell.angle_gamma   90.00
#
_symmetry.space_group_name_H-M   'P 1'
#
loop_
_entity.id
_entity.type
_entity.pdbx_description
1 polymer ?
#
loop_
_entity_poly.entity_id
_entity_poly.type
_entity_poly.pdbx_seq_one_letter_code
_entity_poly.pdbx_strand_id
1 'polypeptide(L)'
;MTVDYTHEPIRALLTAVLAIVAEFYAHLAPWLLLGLVLCLCDLRFGIKAARKRGEVIRTSRMWRRTINKMIDYLCWVTVAEVLSRTFAHTLGAPVVSMAVLFIVYAIELSSCINNYFEYKGVRKRFNFWRLIKRPEIEAALEDVPEDDEE
;
A
#
# COMPACT_ATOMS: atom_id res chain seq x y z
N MET A 1 -21.96 45.02 14.03
CA MET A 1 -21.20 43.81 14.42
C MET A 1 -22.16 42.63 14.32
N THR A 2 -22.27 42.05 13.13
CA THR A 2 -23.09 40.84 12.90
C THR A 2 -22.27 39.64 13.33
N VAL A 3 -22.61 39.04 14.46
CA VAL A 3 -22.04 37.75 14.86
C VAL A 3 -22.54 36.71 13.85
N ASP A 4 -21.61 36.09 13.15
CA ASP A 4 -21.87 35.17 12.05
C ASP A 4 -22.22 33.77 12.58
N TYR A 5 -23.44 33.62 13.10
CA TYR A 5 -23.92 32.40 13.76
C TYR A 5 -24.10 31.20 12.81
N THR A 6 -24.05 31.38 11.49
CA THR A 6 -24.33 30.32 10.52
C THR A 6 -23.13 29.39 10.30
N HIS A 7 -21.90 29.89 10.50
CA HIS A 7 -20.67 29.11 10.29
C HIS A 7 -20.20 28.39 11.56
N GLU A 8 -20.49 28.91 12.76
CA GLU A 8 -20.13 28.29 14.04
C GLU A 8 -20.63 26.82 14.18
N PRO A 9 -21.91 26.49 13.93
CA PRO A 9 -22.37 25.10 14.05
C PRO A 9 -21.75 24.17 12.99
N ILE A 10 -21.51 24.67 11.78
CA ILE A 10 -20.86 23.90 10.70
C ILE A 10 -19.41 23.60 11.08
N ARG A 11 -18.69 24.59 11.63
CA ARG A 11 -17.30 24.41 12.09
C ARG A 11 -17.23 23.44 13.25
N ALA A 12 -18.13 23.56 14.23
CA ALA A 12 -18.21 22.63 15.35
C ALA A 12 -18.46 21.19 14.89
N LEU A 13 -19.38 20.99 13.94
CA LEU A 13 -19.63 19.68 13.33
C LEU A 13 -18.40 19.15 12.58
N LEU A 14 -17.77 19.98 11.73
CA LEU A 14 -16.57 19.59 10.99
C LEU A 14 -15.43 19.20 11.94
N THR A 15 -15.19 19.99 13.00
CA THR A 15 -14.18 19.69 14.01
C THR A 15 -14.48 18.39 14.73
N ALA A 16 -15.74 18.14 15.12
CA ALA A 16 -16.13 16.90 15.78
C ALA A 16 -15.92 15.67 14.87
N VAL A 17 -16.34 15.75 13.61
CA VAL A 17 -16.14 14.67 12.63
C VAL A 17 -14.64 14.43 12.38
N LEU A 18 -13.86 15.49 12.18
CA LEU A 18 -12.41 15.39 11.98
C LEU A 18 -11.70 14.82 13.20
N ALA A 19 -12.13 15.17 14.42
CA ALA A 19 -11.56 14.64 15.65
C ALA A 19 -11.79 13.12 15.75
N ILE A 20 -13.00 12.64 15.48
CA ILE A 20 -13.33 11.21 15.48
C ILE A 20 -12.48 10.45 14.44
N VAL A 21 -12.37 11.01 13.23
CA VAL A 21 -11.55 10.41 12.17
C VAL A 21 -10.06 10.43 12.55
N ALA A 22 -9.57 11.54 13.09
CA ALA A 22 -8.17 11.68 13.50
C ALA A 22 -7.83 10.70 14.63
N GLU A 23 -8.69 10.56 15.63
CA GLU A 23 -8.53 9.60 16.73
C GLU A 23 -8.50 8.16 16.22
N PHE A 24 -9.37 7.82 15.26
CA PHE A 24 -9.39 6.49 14.64
C PHE A 24 -8.10 6.17 13.89
N TYR A 25 -7.48 7.14 13.20
CA TYR A 25 -6.26 6.94 12.42
C TYR A 25 -4.97 7.25 13.18
N ALA A 26 -5.01 7.84 14.37
CA ALA A 26 -3.83 8.32 15.09
C ALA A 26 -2.82 7.20 15.33
N HIS A 27 -3.27 6.04 15.84
CA HIS A 27 -2.39 4.88 16.05
C HIS A 27 -2.08 4.12 14.75
N LEU A 28 -2.84 4.35 13.68
CA LEU A 28 -2.60 3.78 12.35
C LEU A 28 -1.62 4.62 11.52
N ALA A 29 -1.29 5.83 11.95
CA ALA A 29 -0.41 6.75 11.22
C ALA A 29 0.94 6.15 10.84
N PRO A 30 1.64 5.34 11.68
CA PRO A 30 2.87 4.68 11.28
C PRO A 30 2.68 3.71 10.10
N TRP A 31 1.56 2.98 10.09
CA TRP A 31 1.21 2.09 8.99
C TRP A 31 0.90 2.91 7.73
N LEU A 32 0.05 3.93 7.81
CA LEU A 32 -0.23 4.78 6.65
C LEU A 32 1.03 5.44 6.05
N LEU A 33 1.96 5.86 6.91
CA LEU A 33 3.25 6.40 6.47
C LEU A 33 4.10 5.35 5.74
N LEU A 34 4.14 4.11 6.26
CA LEU A 34 4.82 3.00 5.59
C LEU A 34 4.20 2.71 4.22
N GLY A 35 2.87 2.66 4.12
CA GLY A 35 2.14 2.49 2.86
C GLY A 35 2.44 3.60 1.85
N LEU A 36 2.50 4.85 2.32
CA LEU A 36 2.88 5.99 1.49
C LEU A 36 4.31 5.86 0.95
N VAL A 37 5.27 5.49 1.81
CA VAL A 37 6.67 5.29 1.41
C VAL A 37 6.77 4.20 0.34
N LEU A 38 6.07 3.07 0.52
CA LEU A 38 6.05 2.00 -0.48
C LEU A 38 5.40 2.42 -1.79
N CYS A 39 4.30 3.18 -1.75
CA CYS A 39 3.70 3.74 -2.97
C CYS A 39 4.67 4.65 -3.73
N LEU A 40 5.44 5.49 -3.03
CA LEU A 40 6.44 6.36 -3.64
C LEU A 40 7.62 5.57 -4.22
N CYS A 41 8.07 4.54 -3.51
CA CYS A 41 9.09 3.61 -4.00
C CYS A 41 8.61 2.88 -5.27
N ASP A 42 7.39 2.35 -5.27
CA ASP A 42 6.80 1.65 -6.41
C ASP A 42 6.64 2.60 -7.61
N LEU A 43 6.18 3.83 -7.38
CA LEU A 43 6.11 4.85 -8.42
C LEU A 43 7.50 5.13 -9.03
N ARG A 44 8.51 5.35 -8.17
CA ARG A 44 9.86 5.65 -8.61
C ARG A 44 10.47 4.50 -9.42
N PHE A 45 10.34 3.28 -8.95
CA PHE A 45 10.88 2.11 -9.65
C PHE A 45 10.05 1.73 -10.87
N GLY A 46 8.74 1.88 -10.83
CA GLY A 46 7.85 1.65 -11.96
C GLY A 46 8.12 2.60 -13.13
N ILE A 47 8.38 3.89 -12.88
CA ILE A 47 8.80 4.84 -13.91
C ILE A 47 10.14 4.41 -14.53
N LYS A 48 11.11 4.01 -13.69
CA LYS A 48 12.43 3.56 -14.15
C LYS A 48 12.36 2.27 -14.98
N ALA A 49 11.52 1.32 -14.57
CA ALA A 49 11.27 0.08 -15.30
C ALA A 49 10.60 0.35 -16.65
N ALA A 50 9.54 1.19 -16.68
CA ALA A 50 8.88 1.59 -17.92
C ALA A 50 9.83 2.31 -18.89
N ARG A 51 10.70 3.19 -18.38
CA ARG A 51 11.73 3.86 -19.18
C ARG A 51 12.71 2.86 -19.78
N LYS A 52 13.10 1.82 -19.03
CA LYS A 52 13.99 0.78 -19.53
C LYS A 52 13.35 -0.08 -20.63
N ARG A 53 12.05 -0.34 -20.54
CA ARG A 53 11.27 -1.01 -21.60
C ARG A 53 11.02 -0.14 -22.83
N GLY A 54 11.39 1.14 -22.81
CA GLY A 54 11.12 2.08 -23.90
C GLY A 54 9.64 2.47 -24.02
N GLU A 55 8.83 2.24 -22.98
CA GLU A 55 7.40 2.56 -23.00
C GLU A 55 7.15 4.08 -22.93
N VAL A 56 6.12 4.56 -23.62
CA VAL A 56 5.65 5.93 -23.50
C VAL A 56 4.98 6.13 -22.14
N ILE A 57 5.63 6.91 -21.26
CA ILE A 57 5.12 7.20 -19.92
C ILE A 57 3.98 8.21 -20.01
N ARG A 58 2.73 7.71 -19.98
CA ARG A 58 1.53 8.55 -19.86
C ARG A 58 1.30 8.93 -18.39
N THR A 59 1.59 10.17 -18.02
CA THR A 59 1.41 10.74 -16.66
C THR A 59 0.05 10.42 -16.06
N SER A 60 -1.02 10.55 -16.85
CA SER A 60 -2.39 10.25 -16.44
C SER A 60 -2.58 8.79 -15.98
N ARG A 61 -1.92 7.81 -16.63
CA ARG A 61 -2.00 6.39 -16.25
C ARG A 61 -1.22 6.12 -14.96
N MET A 62 -0.06 6.73 -14.85
CA MET A 62 0.82 6.65 -13.69
C MET A 62 0.12 7.17 -12.42
N TRP A 63 -0.50 8.35 -12.48
CA TRP A 63 -1.25 8.92 -11.36
C TRP A 63 -2.44 8.06 -10.95
N ARG A 64 -3.25 7.56 -11.90
CA ARG A 64 -4.35 6.63 -11.57
C ARG A 64 -3.85 5.38 -10.84
N ARG A 65 -2.76 4.75 -11.30
CA ARG A 65 -2.20 3.56 -10.63
C ARG A 65 -1.72 3.88 -9.22
N THR A 66 -1.08 5.02 -9.03
CA THR A 66 -0.59 5.46 -7.71
C THR A 66 -1.74 5.77 -6.76
N ILE A 67 -2.78 6.47 -7.23
CA ILE A 67 -3.97 6.79 -6.44
C ILE A 67 -4.72 5.52 -6.05
N ASN A 68 -4.90 4.58 -6.98
CA ASN A 68 -5.53 3.30 -6.67
C ASN A 68 -4.75 2.58 -5.55
N LYS A 69 -3.42 2.52 -5.63
CA LYS A 69 -2.60 1.93 -4.56
C LYS A 69 -2.76 2.66 -3.22
N MET A 70 -2.76 3.99 -3.21
CA MET A 70 -2.97 4.77 -1.99
C MET A 70 -4.35 4.50 -1.36
N ILE A 71 -5.41 4.41 -2.18
CA ILE A 71 -6.76 4.10 -1.71
C ILE A 71 -6.84 2.65 -1.22
N ASP A 72 -6.28 1.70 -1.96
CA ASP A 72 -6.23 0.29 -1.56
C ASP A 72 -5.57 0.14 -0.19
N TYR A 73 -4.46 0.85 0.05
CA TYR A 73 -3.79 0.88 1.34
C TYR A 73 -4.63 1.45 2.46
N LEU A 74 -5.27 2.60 2.22
CA LEU A 74 -6.18 3.19 3.19
C LEU A 74 -7.30 2.22 3.56
N CYS A 75 -7.89 1.55 2.57
CA CYS A 75 -8.93 0.54 2.77
C CYS A 75 -8.43 -0.64 3.60
N TRP A 76 -7.27 -1.22 3.25
CA TRP A 76 -6.71 -2.37 3.96
C TRP A 76 -6.32 -2.06 5.41
N VAL A 77 -5.76 -0.87 5.67
CA VAL A 77 -5.45 -0.41 7.03
C VAL A 77 -6.73 -0.25 7.85
N THR A 78 -7.77 0.33 7.27
CA THR A 78 -9.08 0.45 7.95
C THR A 78 -9.72 -0.90 8.20
N VAL A 79 -9.66 -1.85 7.26
CA VAL A 79 -10.14 -3.22 7.45
C VAL A 79 -9.38 -3.90 8.59
N ALA A 80 -8.05 -3.78 8.63
CA ALA A 80 -7.24 -4.34 9.71
C ALA A 80 -7.64 -3.76 11.08
N GLU A 81 -7.91 -2.46 11.16
CA GLU A 81 -8.37 -1.82 12.40
C GLU A 81 -9.76 -2.32 12.84
N VAL A 82 -10.71 -2.44 11.91
CA VAL A 82 -12.05 -2.97 12.22
C VAL A 82 -11.96 -4.40 12.72
N LEU A 83 -11.11 -5.23 12.09
CA LEU A 83 -10.82 -6.59 12.56
C LEU A 83 -10.17 -6.58 13.95
N SER A 84 -9.33 -5.59 14.25
CA SER A 84 -8.66 -5.45 15.56
C SER A 84 -9.70 -5.27 16.64
N ARG A 85 -10.60 -4.30 16.44
CA ARG A 85 -11.70 -4.01 17.38
C ARG A 85 -12.65 -5.19 17.57
N THR A 86 -12.82 -6.01 16.53
CA THR A 86 -13.73 -7.17 16.56
C THR A 86 -13.12 -8.38 17.26
N PHE A 87 -11.87 -8.70 16.96
CA PHE A 87 -11.23 -9.96 17.36
C PHE A 87 -10.21 -9.82 18.49
N ALA A 88 -9.74 -8.61 18.81
CA ALA A 88 -8.76 -8.40 19.88
C ALA A 88 -9.29 -8.83 21.26
N HIS A 89 -10.59 -8.65 21.51
CA HIS A 89 -11.21 -9.11 22.76
C HIS A 89 -11.22 -10.63 22.89
N THR A 90 -11.32 -11.36 21.77
CA THR A 90 -11.41 -12.82 21.75
C THR A 90 -10.04 -13.49 21.79
N LEU A 91 -9.01 -12.86 21.20
CA LEU A 91 -7.68 -13.45 21.03
C LEU A 91 -6.61 -12.84 21.95
N GLY A 92 -6.96 -11.84 22.77
CA GLY A 92 -6.05 -11.16 23.72
C GLY A 92 -4.98 -10.27 23.07
N ALA A 93 -4.80 -10.38 21.76
CA ALA A 93 -3.94 -9.53 20.94
C ALA A 93 -4.56 -9.34 19.55
N PRO A 94 -4.27 -8.24 18.84
CA PRO A 94 -4.80 -7.97 17.49
C PRO A 94 -4.08 -8.80 16.41
N VAL A 95 -3.94 -10.12 16.63
CA VAL A 95 -3.16 -11.04 15.80
C VAL A 95 -3.69 -11.05 14.36
N VAL A 96 -5.01 -11.05 14.19
CA VAL A 96 -5.67 -11.06 12.89
C VAL A 96 -5.32 -9.80 12.09
N SER A 97 -5.38 -8.63 12.73
CA SER A 97 -5.08 -7.35 12.11
C SER A 97 -3.62 -7.25 11.70
N MET A 98 -2.71 -7.68 12.58
CA MET A 98 -1.28 -7.70 12.27
C MET A 98 -1.00 -8.63 11.08
N ALA A 99 -1.60 -9.82 11.05
CA ALA A 99 -1.45 -10.74 9.93
C ALA A 99 -1.93 -10.13 8.61
N VAL A 100 -3.10 -9.48 8.60
CA VAL A 100 -3.62 -8.80 7.41
C VAL A 100 -2.67 -7.69 6.93
N LEU A 101 -2.20 -6.83 7.84
CA LEU A 101 -1.25 -5.77 7.49
C LEU A 101 0.03 -6.35 6.92
N PHE A 102 0.64 -7.35 7.57
CA PHE A 102 1.87 -7.96 7.07
C PHE A 102 1.71 -8.57 5.68
N ILE A 103 0.59 -9.24 5.40
CA ILE A 103 0.32 -9.80 4.07
C ILE A 103 0.22 -8.68 3.02
N VAL A 104 -0.54 -7.63 3.29
CA VAL A 104 -0.71 -6.50 2.36
C VAL A 104 0.62 -5.82 2.08
N TYR A 105 1.40 -5.54 3.12
CA TYR A 105 2.73 -4.94 2.99
C TYR A 105 3.70 -5.83 2.22
N ALA A 106 3.67 -7.13 2.44
CA ALA A 106 4.55 -8.06 1.74
C ALA A 106 4.21 -8.18 0.24
N ILE A 107 2.92 -8.14 -0.12
CA ILE A 107 2.47 -8.11 -1.52
C ILE A 107 2.98 -6.84 -2.20
N GLU A 108 2.87 -5.68 -1.55
CA GLU A 108 3.35 -4.44 -2.16
C GLU A 108 4.88 -4.37 -2.22
N LEU A 109 5.56 -4.85 -1.18
CA LEU A 109 7.01 -4.95 -1.19
C LEU A 109 7.48 -5.80 -2.37
N SER A 110 6.75 -6.88 -2.69
CA SER A 110 7.00 -7.69 -3.88
C SER A 110 6.84 -6.87 -5.17
N SER A 111 5.80 -6.05 -5.29
CA SER A 111 5.63 -5.11 -6.42
C SER A 111 6.82 -4.16 -6.55
N CYS A 112 7.29 -3.58 -5.44
CA CYS A 112 8.44 -2.68 -5.42
C CYS A 112 9.73 -3.38 -5.87
N ILE A 113 9.99 -4.58 -5.34
CA ILE A 113 11.16 -5.40 -5.66
C ILE A 113 11.13 -5.79 -7.15
N ASN A 114 9.97 -6.17 -7.68
CA ASN A 114 9.83 -6.54 -9.09
C ASN A 114 10.15 -5.37 -10.02
N ASN A 115 9.59 -4.19 -9.75
CA ASN A 115 9.92 -2.98 -10.50
C ASN A 115 11.41 -2.61 -10.37
N TYR A 116 12.02 -2.84 -9.21
CA TYR A 116 13.45 -2.60 -9.00
C TYR A 116 14.34 -3.57 -9.79
N PHE A 117 14.04 -4.87 -9.76
CA PHE A 117 14.77 -5.89 -10.53
C PHE A 117 14.68 -5.64 -12.02
N GLU A 118 13.49 -5.28 -12.51
CA GLU A 118 13.28 -4.94 -13.90
C GLU A 118 14.11 -3.72 -14.32
N TYR A 119 14.09 -2.64 -13.53
CA TYR A 119 14.98 -1.50 -13.73
C TYR A 119 16.47 -1.90 -13.76
N LYS A 120 16.90 -2.80 -12.87
CA LYS A 120 18.28 -3.31 -12.84
C LYS A 120 18.57 -4.31 -13.96
N GLY A 121 17.56 -4.85 -14.64
CA GLY A 121 17.72 -5.84 -15.72
C GLY A 121 17.99 -7.24 -15.20
N VAL A 122 17.72 -7.45 -13.92
CA VAL A 122 17.72 -8.79 -13.34
C VAL A 122 16.44 -9.45 -13.85
N ARG A 123 16.57 -10.53 -14.62
CA ARG A 123 15.44 -11.32 -15.13
C ARG A 123 14.78 -12.15 -14.01
N LYS A 124 14.58 -11.58 -12.83
CA LYS A 124 13.97 -12.27 -11.69
C LYS A 124 12.73 -11.53 -11.22
N ARG A 125 11.65 -12.28 -10.94
CA ARG A 125 10.43 -11.77 -10.29
C ARG A 125 10.32 -12.39 -8.91
N PHE A 126 10.22 -11.55 -7.90
CA PHE A 126 9.93 -11.93 -6.52
C PHE A 126 8.43 -12.17 -6.32
N ASN A 127 8.07 -13.33 -5.78
CA ASN A 127 6.69 -13.73 -5.52
C ASN A 127 6.48 -14.15 -4.06
N PHE A 128 5.84 -13.28 -3.26
CA PHE A 128 5.61 -13.52 -1.83
C PHE A 128 4.79 -14.78 -1.54
N TRP A 129 3.81 -15.13 -2.38
CA TRP A 129 3.00 -16.34 -2.18
C TRP A 129 3.81 -17.63 -2.27
N ARG A 130 4.88 -17.63 -3.08
CA ARG A 130 5.83 -18.75 -3.14
C ARG A 130 6.72 -18.78 -1.91
N LEU A 131 7.16 -17.62 -1.41
CA LEU A 131 7.94 -17.53 -0.17
C LEU A 131 7.17 -18.11 1.04
N ILE A 132 5.86 -17.88 1.11
CA ILE A 132 5.02 -18.49 2.16
C ILE A 132 4.97 -20.02 2.02
N LYS A 133 4.90 -20.55 0.79
CA LYS A 133 4.82 -21.99 0.53
C LYS A 133 6.17 -22.71 0.63
N ARG A 134 7.27 -22.01 0.34
CA ARG A 134 8.66 -22.49 0.42
C ARG A 134 9.53 -21.34 0.92
N PRO A 135 10.08 -21.40 2.14
CA PRO A 135 10.81 -20.29 2.76
C PRO A 135 12.18 -20.02 2.13
N GLU A 136 12.61 -20.83 1.16
CA GLU A 136 13.86 -20.61 0.42
C GLU A 136 13.73 -19.41 -0.52
N ILE A 137 14.57 -18.39 -0.31
CA ILE A 137 14.56 -17.13 -1.08
C ILE A 137 14.81 -17.40 -2.58
N GLU A 138 15.60 -18.41 -2.93
CA GLU A 138 15.85 -18.81 -4.32
C GLU A 138 14.57 -19.28 -5.02
N ALA A 139 13.69 -20.01 -4.32
CA ALA A 139 12.42 -20.50 -4.87
C ALA A 139 11.37 -19.38 -5.05
N ALA A 140 11.55 -18.24 -4.38
CA ALA A 140 10.69 -17.06 -4.52
C ALA A 140 11.10 -16.15 -5.69
N LEU A 141 12.26 -16.40 -6.31
CA LEU A 141 12.76 -15.69 -7.49
C LEU A 141 12.41 -16.50 -8.75
N GLU A 142 11.52 -15.99 -9.57
CA GLU A 142 11.14 -16.58 -10.87
C GLU A 142 12.00 -15.99 -11.96
N ASP A 143 12.68 -16.82 -12.75
CA ASP A 143 13.33 -16.35 -13.98
C ASP A 143 12.25 -15.92 -14.99
N VAL A 144 12.46 -14.78 -15.63
CA VAL A 144 11.58 -14.32 -16.72
C VAL A 144 11.83 -15.25 -17.93
N PRO A 145 10.80 -15.90 -18.50
CA PRO A 145 10.97 -16.78 -19.65
C PRO A 145 11.67 -16.02 -20.79
N GLU A 146 12.57 -16.70 -21.49
CA GLU A 146 13.13 -16.17 -22.74
C GLU A 146 11.99 -16.07 -23.74
N ASP A 147 11.81 -14.89 -24.32
CA ASP A 147 11.01 -14.76 -25.53
C ASP A 147 11.74 -15.61 -26.56
N ASP A 148 11.18 -16.76 -26.92
CA ASP A 148 11.60 -17.51 -28.10
C ASP A 148 11.44 -16.54 -29.28
N GLU A 149 12.56 -16.08 -29.83
CA GLU A 149 12.60 -15.27 -31.04
C GLU A 149 12.03 -16.13 -32.20
N GLU A 150 10.74 -15.95 -32.51
CA GLU A 150 10.12 -16.31 -33.80
C GLU A 150 9.88 -15.05 -34.66
#